data_AF-A0A838JU30-F1
#
_entry.id   AF-A0A838JU30-F1
#
_cell.length_a   1.000
_cell.length_b   1.000
_cell.length_c   1.000
_cell.angle_alpha   90.00
_cell.angle_beta   90.00
_cell.angle_gamma   90.00
#
_symmetry.space_group_name_H-M   'P 1'
#
loop_
_entity.id
_entity.type
_entity.pdbx_description
1 polymer ?
#
loop_
_entity_poly.entity_id
_entity_poly.type
_entity_poly.pdbx_seq_one_letter_code
_entity_poly.pdbx_strand_id
1 'polypeptide(L)'
;MAEAVEKLVKKSEDPSKWYLQLVRMAKLADYGPVRGTFAIRPYGFEIWERVQRDLDDRFKATGHRNAYFPLLIPESYLKKEA
;
A
#
# COMPACT_ATOMS: atom_id res chain seq x y z
N MET A 1 -19.49 12.33 14.29
CA MET A 1 -18.98 11.68 15.51
C MET A 1 -17.45 11.74 15.47
N ALA A 2 -16.82 12.48 16.37
CA ALA A 2 -15.37 12.39 16.53
C ALA A 2 -15.06 11.03 17.17
N GLU A 3 -14.39 10.13 16.45
CA GLU A 3 -13.84 8.91 17.04
C GLU A 3 -12.94 9.31 18.21
N ALA A 4 -13.13 8.69 19.36
CA ALA A 4 -12.26 8.88 20.51
C ALA A 4 -10.83 8.58 20.08
N VAL A 5 -9.92 9.55 20.27
CA VAL A 5 -8.51 9.39 19.91
C VAL A 5 -7.88 8.41 20.90
N GLU A 6 -7.78 7.14 20.50
CA GLU A 6 -7.04 6.13 21.26
C GLU A 6 -5.60 6.62 21.43
N LYS A 7 -5.06 6.55 22.65
CA LYS A 7 -3.68 6.94 22.92
C LYS A 7 -2.75 6.02 22.13
N LEU A 8 -1.92 6.61 21.26
CA LEU A 8 -0.91 5.88 20.51
C LEU A 8 0.07 5.19 21.47
N VAL A 9 0.23 3.87 21.34
CA VAL A 9 1.19 3.10 22.14
C VAL A 9 2.63 3.51 21.81
N LYS A 10 3.60 3.31 22.70
CA LYS A 10 5.00 3.60 22.34
C LYS A 10 5.51 2.53 21.39
N LYS A 11 6.21 2.96 20.33
CA LYS A 11 6.87 2.05 19.37
C LYS A 11 7.79 1.02 20.04
N SER A 12 8.46 1.40 21.13
CA SER A 12 9.37 0.53 21.88
C SER A 12 8.66 -0.56 22.70
N GLU A 13 7.39 -0.38 23.02
CA GLU A 13 6.60 -1.32 23.84
C GLU A 13 5.89 -2.35 22.95
N ASP A 14 5.26 -1.88 21.87
CA ASP A 14 4.60 -2.75 20.89
C ASP A 14 4.69 -2.11 19.49
N PRO A 15 5.70 -2.47 18.67
CA PRO A 15 5.92 -1.86 17.37
C PRO A 15 4.81 -2.20 16.36
N SER A 16 4.20 -3.39 16.49
CA SER A 16 3.13 -3.85 15.60
C SER A 16 1.85 -3.04 15.84
N LYS A 17 1.42 -2.93 17.10
CA LYS A 17 0.24 -2.14 17.46
C LYS A 17 0.48 -0.65 17.21
N TRP A 18 1.68 -0.14 17.50
CA TRP A 18 2.07 1.24 17.18
C TRP A 18 1.89 1.55 15.70
N TYR A 19 2.40 0.69 14.81
CA TYR A 19 2.31 0.91 13.37
C TYR A 19 0.87 0.95 12.87
N LEU A 20 0.06 -0.02 13.30
CA LEU A 20 -1.34 -0.12 12.88
C LEU A 20 -2.19 1.05 13.40
N GLN A 21 -1.95 1.47 14.65
CA GLN A 21 -2.58 2.68 15.21
C GLN A 21 -2.14 3.92 14.45
N LEU A 22 -0.85 4.10 14.20
CA LEU A 22 -0.31 5.26 13.49
C LEU A 22 -0.93 5.38 12.09
N VAL A 23 -0.94 4.30 11.30
CA VAL A 23 -1.50 4.29 9.94
C VAL A 23 -2.98 4.69 9.92
N ARG A 24 -3.78 4.18 10.87
CA ARG A 24 -5.21 4.51 10.97
C ARG A 24 -5.44 5.93 11.49
N MET A 25 -4.74 6.33 12.55
CA MET A 25 -4.86 7.66 13.16
C MET A 25 -4.42 8.77 12.20
N ALA A 26 -3.38 8.52 11.42
CA ALA A 26 -2.92 9.42 10.35
C ALA A 26 -3.83 9.39 9.11
N LYS A 27 -4.90 8.59 9.11
CA LYS A 27 -5.86 8.44 8.00
C LYS A 27 -5.19 8.01 6.70
N LEU A 28 -4.21 7.10 6.77
CA LEU A 28 -3.51 6.56 5.59
C LEU A 28 -4.23 5.36 4.99
N ALA A 29 -4.70 4.42 5.82
CA ALA A 29 -5.42 3.24 5.36
C ALA A 29 -6.31 2.65 6.48
N ASP A 30 -7.34 1.92 6.06
CA ASP A 30 -8.21 1.10 6.92
C ASP A 30 -8.11 -0.38 6.55
N TYR A 31 -8.58 -1.26 7.44
CA TYR A 31 -8.75 -2.67 7.10
C TYR A 31 -9.80 -2.84 6.01
N GLY A 32 -9.51 -3.70 5.04
CA GLY A 32 -10.46 -4.11 4.02
C GLY A 32 -11.39 -5.25 4.51
N PRO A 33 -12.40 -5.62 3.71
CA PRO A 33 -13.39 -6.63 4.09
C PRO A 33 -12.82 -8.06 4.12
N VAL A 34 -11.67 -8.29 3.50
CA VAL A 34 -10.99 -9.59 3.46
C VAL A 34 -9.72 -9.53 4.31
N ARG A 35 -9.45 -10.58 5.07
CA ARG A 35 -8.22 -10.70 5.87
C ARG A 35 -6.99 -10.47 4.99
N GLY A 36 -6.08 -9.62 5.44
CA GLY A 36 -4.86 -9.26 4.71
C GLY A 36 -5.04 -8.15 3.68
N THR A 37 -6.24 -7.57 3.55
CA THR A 37 -6.49 -6.42 2.67
C THR A 37 -6.62 -5.11 3.44
N PHE A 38 -6.27 -4.01 2.78
CA PHE A 38 -6.42 -2.66 3.29
C PHE A 38 -7.11 -1.78 2.25
N ALA A 39 -8.00 -0.90 2.70
CA ALA A 39 -8.52 0.21 1.91
C ALA A 39 -7.60 1.43 2.13
N ILE A 40 -6.85 1.82 1.11
CA ILE A 40 -5.96 2.98 1.18
C ILE A 40 -6.81 4.25 1.06
N ARG A 41 -6.70 5.15 2.05
CA ARG A 41 -7.42 6.43 2.07
C ARG A 41 -6.74 7.44 1.14
N PRO A 42 -7.42 8.54 0.75
CA PRO A 42 -6.84 9.54 -0.15
C PRO A 42 -5.45 10.01 0.24
N TYR A 43 -5.23 10.33 1.53
CA TYR A 43 -3.92 10.78 2.00
C TYR A 43 -2.81 9.72 1.84
N GLY A 44 -3.13 8.44 2.07
CA GLY A 44 -2.19 7.35 1.81
C GLY A 44 -1.94 7.11 0.32
N PHE A 45 -2.98 7.27 -0.50
CA PHE A 45 -2.88 7.07 -1.94
C PHE A 45 -2.08 8.19 -2.63
N GLU A 46 -2.20 9.43 -2.18
CA GLU A 46 -1.36 10.55 -2.67
C GLU A 46 0.14 10.31 -2.46
N ILE A 47 0.52 9.67 -1.34
CA ILE A 47 1.92 9.29 -1.09
C ILE A 47 2.34 8.25 -2.14
N TRP A 48 1.50 7.26 -2.41
CA TRP A 48 1.77 6.25 -3.44
C TRP A 48 1.89 6.88 -4.83
N GLU A 49 0.99 7.79 -5.23
CA GLU A 49 1.06 8.48 -6.52
C GLU A 49 2.36 9.27 -6.71
N ARG A 50 2.87 9.89 -5.64
CA ARG A 50 4.16 10.59 -5.67
C ARG A 50 5.33 9.64 -5.88
N VAL A 51 5.33 8.50 -5.17
CA VAL A 51 6.36 7.46 -5.34
C VAL A 51 6.31 6.88 -6.76
N GLN A 52 5.10 6.55 -7.24
CA GLN A 52 4.91 6.02 -8.57
C GLN A 52 5.43 6.98 -9.64
N ARG A 53 5.12 8.28 -9.53
CA ARG A 53 5.57 9.30 -10.48
C ARG A 53 7.09 9.46 -10.48
N ASP A 54 7.71 9.58 -9.30
CA ASP A 54 9.16 9.73 -9.20
C ASP A 54 9.91 8.54 -9.82
N LEU A 55 9.43 7.32 -9.60
CA LEU A 55 10.03 6.12 -10.21
C LEU A 55 9.78 6.06 -11.72
N ASP A 56 8.56 6.37 -12.17
CA ASP A 56 8.19 6.38 -13.59
C ASP A 56 9.04 7.37 -14.41
N ASP A 57 9.29 8.56 -13.86
CA ASP A 57 10.15 9.56 -14.49
C ASP A 57 11.61 9.06 -14.63
N ARG A 58 12.13 8.38 -13.61
CA ARG A 58 13.48 7.77 -13.65
C ARG A 58 13.58 6.63 -14.68
N PHE A 59 12.56 5.80 -14.80
CA PHE A 59 12.52 4.74 -15.82
C PHE A 59 12.49 5.33 -17.24
N LYS A 60 11.67 6.35 -17.47
CA LYS A 60 11.61 7.03 -18.77
C LYS A 60 12.91 7.73 -19.13
N ALA A 61 13.61 8.31 -18.16
CA ALA A 61 14.92 8.94 -18.38
C ALA A 61 15.98 7.97 -18.92
N THR A 62 15.80 6.66 -18.70
CA THR A 62 16.70 5.60 -19.20
C THR A 62 16.16 4.89 -20.45
N GLY A 63 15.08 5.41 -21.06
CA GLY A 63 14.52 4.89 -22.30
C GLY A 63 13.47 3.78 -22.13
N HIS A 64 13.06 3.46 -20.90
CA HIS A 64 12.04 2.45 -20.66
C HIS A 64 10.65 2.95 -21.08
N ARG A 65 9.79 2.01 -21.47
CA ARG A 65 8.39 2.27 -21.82
C ARG A 65 7.48 1.37 -21.00
N ASN A 66 6.45 1.95 -20.40
CA ASN A 66 5.45 1.20 -19.66
C ASN A 66 4.62 0.33 -20.61
N ALA A 67 4.31 -0.87 -20.15
CA ALA A 67 3.39 -1.80 -20.79
C ALA A 67 2.42 -2.33 -19.72
N TYR A 68 1.22 -2.74 -20.14
CA TYR A 68 0.23 -3.35 -19.25
C TYR A 68 -0.14 -4.71 -19.80
N PHE A 69 -0.01 -5.73 -18.94
CA PHE A 69 -0.36 -7.11 -19.25
C PHE A 69 -1.58 -7.51 -18.41
N PRO A 70 -2.36 -8.51 -18.86
CA PRO A 70 -3.47 -9.04 -18.08
C PRO A 70 -2.99 -9.59 -16.72
N LEU A 71 -3.71 -9.24 -15.65
CA LEU A 71 -3.44 -9.77 -14.30
C LEU A 71 -3.73 -11.27 -14.19
N LEU A 72 -4.71 -11.77 -14.95
CA LEU A 72 -5.08 -13.18 -14.97
C LEU A 72 -4.35 -13.88 -16.13
N ILE A 73 -3.61 -14.92 -15.80
CA ILE A 73 -2.91 -15.78 -16.76
C ILE A 73 -3.39 -17.23 -16.63
N PRO A 74 -3.34 -18.05 -17.70
CA PRO A 74 -3.68 -19.46 -17.61
C PRO A 74 -2.78 -20.19 -16.60
N GLU A 75 -3.37 -21.12 -15.84
CA GLU A 75 -2.64 -21.93 -14.84
C GLU A 75 -1.45 -22.69 -15.47
N SER A 76 -1.60 -23.11 -16.74
CA SER A 76 -0.54 -23.78 -17.49
C SER A 76 0.71 -22.93 -17.69
N TYR A 77 0.61 -21.60 -17.59
CA TYR A 77 1.75 -20.69 -17.66
C TYR A 77 2.41 -20.54 -16.28
N LEU A 78 1.62 -20.47 -15.20
CA LEU A 78 2.13 -20.44 -13.82
C LEU A 78 2.96 -21.70 -13.49
N LYS A 79 2.53 -22.87 -13.97
CA LYS A 79 3.21 -24.16 -13.72
C LYS A 79 4.58 -24.30 -14.40
N LYS A 80 5.01 -23.36 -15.24
CA LYS A 80 6.31 -23.42 -15.93
C LYS A 80 7.48 -22.89 -15.09
N GLU A 81 7.21 -22.12 -14.04
CA GLU A 81 8.24 -21.53 -13.14
C GLU A 81 8.43 -22.33 -11.83
N ALA A 82 7.64 -23.39 -11.63
CA ALA A 82 7.65 -24.24 -10.43
C ALA A 82 8.72 -25.34 -10.50
#